data_AF-A0AAD4XKM4-F1
#
_entry.id   AF-A0AAD4XKM4-F1
#
_cell.length_a   1.000
_cell.length_b   1.000
_cell.length_c   1.000
_cell.angle_alpha   90.00
_cell.angle_beta   90.00
_cell.angle_gamma   90.00
#
_symmetry.space_group_name_H-M   'P 1'
#
loop_
_entity.id
_entity.type
_entity.pdbx_description
1 polymer ?
#
loop_
_entity_poly.entity_id
_entity_poly.type
_entity_poly.pdbx_seq_one_letter_code
_entity_poly.pdbx_strand_id
1 'polypeptide(L)'
;MKLFYSMLSTNVEPNEVTMITILSACSLMGNLSLGRSIHGYIEKNNVKRTLNLVNASVDMYVKCGSLTTATDVFNKMEAKDVFSWTSMISGYAKDGNLNLARKFFDDTRERNELSQTH
;
A
#
# COMPACT_ATOMS: atom_id res chain seq x y z
N MET A 1 14.31 -8.38 -7.36
CA MET A 1 14.00 -8.04 -8.78
C MET A 1 14.28 -9.15 -9.78
N LYS A 2 15.48 -9.76 -9.81
CA LYS A 2 15.82 -10.83 -10.78
C LYS A 2 14.79 -11.97 -10.81
N LEU A 3 14.26 -12.36 -9.66
CA LEU A 3 13.24 -13.40 -9.54
C LEU A 3 11.93 -13.03 -10.26
N PHE A 4 11.44 -11.79 -10.14
CA PHE A 4 10.20 -11.35 -10.80
C PHE A 4 10.35 -11.41 -12.32
N TYR A 5 11.42 -10.83 -12.86
CA TYR A 5 11.67 -10.86 -14.29
C TYR A 5 11.90 -12.27 -14.81
N SER A 6 12.54 -13.14 -14.02
CA SER A 6 12.68 -14.56 -14.35
C SER A 6 11.32 -15.25 -14.44
N MET A 7 10.42 -15.03 -13.47
CA MET A 7 9.07 -15.62 -13.50
C MET A 7 8.29 -15.18 -14.74
N LEU A 8 8.35 -13.90 -15.09
CA LEU A 8 7.74 -13.38 -16.33
C LEU A 8 8.34 -14.03 -17.58
N SER A 9 9.65 -14.28 -17.61
CA SER A 9 10.31 -14.92 -18.75
C SER A 9 10.03 -16.43 -18.88
N THR A 10 9.67 -17.10 -17.78
CA THR A 10 9.34 -18.54 -17.76
C THR A 10 7.84 -18.82 -17.78
N ASN A 11 7.02 -17.81 -18.09
CA ASN A 11 5.56 -17.90 -18.14
C ASN A 11 4.92 -18.35 -16.81
N VAL A 12 5.59 -18.10 -15.69
CA VAL A 12 5.06 -18.35 -14.34
C VAL A 12 4.40 -17.07 -13.87
N GLU A 13 3.07 -17.08 -13.75
CA GLU A 13 2.33 -15.91 -13.30
C GLU A 13 2.66 -15.58 -11.84
N PRO A 14 3.18 -14.38 -11.55
CA PRO A 14 3.41 -13.96 -10.18
C PRO A 14 2.07 -13.76 -9.46
N ASN A 15 1.93 -14.43 -8.32
CA ASN A 15 0.72 -14.40 -7.50
C ASN A 15 0.77 -13.27 -6.45
N GLU A 16 -0.30 -13.15 -5.66
CA GLU A 16 -0.43 -12.17 -4.59
C GLU A 16 0.80 -12.11 -3.66
N VAL A 17 1.29 -13.26 -3.20
CA VAL A 17 2.42 -13.36 -2.27
C VAL A 17 3.70 -12.85 -2.93
N THR A 18 3.92 -13.18 -4.21
CA THR A 18 5.04 -12.65 -4.99
C THR A 18 4.97 -11.13 -5.06
N MET A 19 3.79 -10.57 -5.35
CA MET A 19 3.60 -9.12 -5.45
C MET A 19 3.84 -8.40 -4.13
N ILE A 20 3.30 -8.91 -3.02
CA ILE A 20 3.54 -8.38 -1.67
C ILE A 20 5.04 -8.34 -1.36
N THR A 21 5.74 -9.43 -1.68
CA THR A 21 7.18 -9.55 -1.42
C THR A 21 7.98 -8.50 -2.21
N ILE A 22 7.63 -8.30 -3.49
CA ILE A 22 8.30 -7.32 -4.34
C ILE A 22 8.00 -5.89 -3.88
N LEU A 23 6.73 -5.58 -3.56
CA LEU A 23 6.35 -4.26 -3.05
C LEU A 23 7.10 -3.94 -1.74
N SER A 24 7.18 -4.89 -0.82
CA SER A 24 7.94 -4.76 0.43
C SER A 24 9.42 -4.47 0.18
N ALA A 25 10.04 -5.15 -0.80
CA ALA A 25 11.40 -4.87 -1.20
C ALA A 25 11.54 -3.46 -1.80
N CYS A 26 10.57 -2.98 -2.57
CA CYS A 26 10.55 -1.61 -3.09
C CYS A 26 10.48 -0.59 -1.94
N SER A 27 9.64 -0.84 -0.94
CA SER A 27 9.52 0.00 0.26
C SER A 27 10.85 0.14 0.99
N LEU A 28 11.56 -0.98 1.18
CA LEU A 28 12.86 -1.00 1.89
C LEU A 28 13.96 -0.31 1.10
N MET A 29 13.93 -0.42 -0.23
CA MET A 29 14.92 0.19 -1.12
C MET A 29 14.60 1.64 -1.49
N GLY A 30 13.42 2.15 -1.13
CA GLY A 30 12.94 3.46 -1.61
C GLY A 30 12.72 3.51 -3.13
N ASN A 31 12.56 2.37 -3.81
CA ASN A 31 12.51 2.31 -5.27
C ASN A 31 11.09 2.54 -5.81
N LEU A 32 10.68 3.81 -5.88
CA LEU A 32 9.36 4.23 -6.34
C LEU A 32 9.07 3.82 -7.80
N SER A 33 10.08 3.86 -8.67
CA SER A 33 9.91 3.54 -10.10
C SER A 33 9.51 2.09 -10.32
N LEU A 34 10.20 1.16 -9.64
CA LEU A 34 9.77 -0.23 -9.65
C LEU A 34 8.40 -0.39 -8.99
N GLY A 35 8.20 0.21 -7.81
CA GLY A 35 6.93 0.13 -7.10
C GLY A 35 5.73 0.47 -7.98
N ARG A 36 5.82 1.54 -8.77
CA ARG A 36 4.82 1.94 -9.77
C ARG A 36 4.64 0.91 -10.87
N SER A 37 5.74 0.35 -11.37
CA SER A 37 5.70 -0.67 -12.43
C SER A 37 4.98 -1.94 -11.96
N ILE A 38 5.25 -2.37 -10.72
CA ILE A 38 4.61 -3.53 -10.09
C ILE A 38 3.14 -3.24 -9.77
N HIS A 39 2.83 -2.05 -9.25
CA HIS A 39 1.45 -1.64 -9.01
C HIS A 39 0.63 -1.61 -10.31
N GLY A 40 1.18 -1.08 -11.40
CA GLY A 40 0.55 -1.12 -12.72
C GLY A 40 0.39 -2.53 -13.28
N TYR A 41 1.30 -3.45 -12.98
CA TYR A 41 1.12 -4.87 -13.31
C TYR A 41 -0.06 -5.46 -12.53
N ILE A 42 -0.16 -5.19 -11.22
CA ILE A 42 -1.28 -5.67 -10.38
C ILE A 42 -2.62 -5.14 -10.92
N GLU A 43 -2.69 -3.88 -11.35
CA GLU A 43 -3.92 -3.28 -11.90
C GLU A 43 -4.33 -3.86 -13.26
N LYS A 44 -3.37 -4.27 -14.09
CA LYS A 44 -3.62 -4.75 -15.47
C LYS A 44 -3.85 -6.25 -15.59
N ASN A 45 -3.50 -7.02 -14.56
CA ASN A 45 -3.56 -8.48 -14.58
C ASN A 45 -4.56 -8.99 -13.53
N ASN A 46 -4.96 -10.25 -13.64
CA ASN A 46 -5.90 -10.90 -12.73
C ASN A 46 -5.25 -11.28 -11.38
N VAL A 47 -4.44 -10.40 -10.80
CA VAL A 47 -3.86 -10.58 -9.47
C VAL A 47 -4.94 -10.31 -8.43
N LYS A 48 -5.19 -11.27 -7.54
CA LYS A 48 -6.15 -11.10 -6.43
C LYS A 48 -5.74 -9.93 -5.54
N ARG A 49 -6.60 -8.91 -5.45
CA ARG A 49 -6.41 -7.71 -4.62
C ARG A 49 -6.93 -7.92 -3.21
N THR A 50 -6.19 -8.68 -2.41
CA THR A 50 -6.50 -8.84 -0.98
C THR A 50 -6.14 -7.58 -0.19
N LEU A 51 -6.71 -7.45 1.02
CA LEU A 51 -6.36 -6.38 1.95
C LEU A 51 -4.83 -6.29 2.17
N ASN A 52 -4.16 -7.44 2.29
CA ASN A 52 -2.70 -7.49 2.44
C ASN A 52 -1.95 -6.92 1.23
N LEU A 53 -2.40 -7.20 0.01
CA LEU A 53 -1.76 -6.69 -1.20
C LEU A 53 -1.93 -5.17 -1.36
N VAL A 54 -3.14 -4.65 -1.11
CA VAL A 54 -3.36 -3.20 -1.15
C VAL A 54 -2.64 -2.49 0.01
N ASN A 55 -2.60 -3.09 1.20
CA ASN A 55 -1.79 -2.58 2.31
C ASN A 55 -0.30 -2.50 1.97
N ALA A 56 0.27 -3.54 1.34
CA ALA A 56 1.65 -3.52 0.87
C ALA A 56 1.88 -2.44 -0.20
N SER A 57 0.88 -2.16 -1.05
CA SER A 57 0.96 -1.10 -2.05
C SER A 57 0.97 0.29 -1.40
N VAL A 58 0.10 0.52 -0.41
CA VAL A 58 0.07 1.77 0.39
C VAL A 58 1.39 1.97 1.12
N ASP A 59 1.86 0.97 1.88
CA ASP A 59 3.13 1.05 2.63
C ASP A 59 4.31 1.37 1.72
N MET A 60 4.36 0.76 0.53
CA MET A 60 5.37 1.04 -0.49
C MET A 60 5.35 2.50 -0.91
N TYR A 61 4.18 3.05 -1.29
CA TYR A 61 4.11 4.46 -1.68
C TYR A 61 4.44 5.41 -0.52
N VAL A 62 4.02 5.10 0.71
CA VAL A 62 4.36 5.87 1.91
C VAL A 62 5.87 5.90 2.13
N LYS A 63 6.52 4.73 2.17
CA LYS A 63 7.96 4.64 2.44
C LYS A 63 8.83 5.16 1.29
N CYS A 64 8.31 5.14 0.07
CA CYS A 64 8.94 5.79 -1.07
C CYS A 64 8.65 7.30 -1.18
N GLY A 65 7.95 7.90 -0.20
CA GLY A 65 7.68 9.34 -0.15
C GLY A 65 6.59 9.84 -1.09
N SER A 66 5.86 8.94 -1.76
CA SER A 66 4.79 9.29 -2.71
C SER A 66 3.43 9.32 -2.00
N LEU A 67 3.28 10.19 -0.99
CA LEU A 67 2.11 10.23 -0.10
C LEU A 67 0.79 10.53 -0.82
N THR A 68 0.81 11.33 -1.88
CA THR A 68 -0.38 11.58 -2.70
C THR A 68 -0.91 10.28 -3.31
N THR A 69 -0.03 9.49 -3.93
CA THR A 69 -0.41 8.19 -4.51
C THR A 69 -0.79 7.18 -3.44
N ALA A 70 -0.10 7.17 -2.29
CA ALA A 70 -0.49 6.35 -1.16
C ALA A 70 -1.93 6.65 -0.72
N THR A 71 -2.29 7.93 -0.65
CA THR A 71 -3.65 8.39 -0.32
C THR A 71 -4.67 7.97 -1.37
N ASP A 72 -4.34 8.07 -2.66
CA ASP A 72 -5.23 7.64 -3.74
C ASP A 72 -5.52 6.13 -3.66
N VAL A 73 -4.48 5.32 -3.42
CA VAL A 73 -4.62 3.87 -3.26
C VAL A 73 -5.45 3.58 -2.00
N PHE A 74 -5.12 4.22 -0.87
CA PHE A 74 -5.84 4.07 0.38
C PHE A 74 -7.33 4.39 0.24
N ASN A 75 -7.67 5.52 -0.39
CA ASN A 75 -9.06 5.93 -0.56
C ASN A 75 -9.87 4.93 -1.39
N LYS A 76 -9.26 4.29 -2.38
CA LYS A 76 -9.88 3.25 -3.22
C LYS A 76 -10.03 1.89 -2.51
N MET A 77 -9.44 1.68 -1.34
CA MET A 77 -9.58 0.42 -0.60
C MET A 77 -11.01 0.23 -0.09
N GLU A 78 -11.64 -0.89 -0.44
CA GLU A 78 -12.98 -1.28 0.05
C GLU A 78 -13.00 -1.51 1.56
N ALA A 79 -12.00 -2.23 2.07
CA ALA A 79 -11.76 -2.46 3.49
C ALA A 79 -10.43 -1.82 3.90
N LYS A 80 -10.38 -1.27 5.12
CA LYS A 80 -9.20 -0.65 5.72
C LYS A 80 -9.06 -1.18 7.13
N ASP A 81 -7.86 -1.59 7.51
CA ASP A 81 -7.57 -2.06 8.87
C ASP A 81 -6.64 -1.08 9.60
N VAL A 82 -6.31 -1.43 10.85
CA VAL A 82 -5.38 -0.63 11.67
C VAL A 82 -4.05 -0.40 10.95
N PHE A 83 -3.56 -1.38 10.18
CA PHE A 83 -2.33 -1.22 9.41
C PHE A 83 -2.48 -0.17 8.31
N SER A 84 -3.57 -0.18 7.55
CA SER A 84 -3.84 0.83 6.51
C SER A 84 -3.76 2.26 7.09
N TRP A 85 -4.47 2.49 8.20
CA TRP A 85 -4.54 3.82 8.85
C TRP A 85 -3.21 4.25 9.44
N THR A 86 -2.58 3.37 10.23
CA THR A 86 -1.30 3.68 10.89
C THR A 86 -0.19 3.95 9.88
N SER A 87 -0.22 3.32 8.70
CA SER A 87 0.71 3.60 7.60
C SER A 87 0.57 5.03 7.09
N MET A 88 -0.67 5.50 6.83
CA MET A 88 -0.92 6.86 6.36
C MET A 88 -0.57 7.91 7.42
N ILE A 89 -0.96 7.69 8.67
CA ILE A 89 -0.65 8.59 9.80
C ILE A 89 0.86 8.73 9.96
N SER A 90 1.58 7.61 9.99
CA SER A 90 3.04 7.60 10.12
C SER A 90 3.72 8.26 8.93
N GLY A 91 3.20 8.06 7.72
CA GLY A 91 3.70 8.69 6.50
C GLY A 91 3.63 10.21 6.57
N TYR A 92 2.44 10.76 6.83
CA TYR A 92 2.26 12.20 6.94
C TYR A 92 2.97 12.83 8.14
N ALA A 93 3.06 12.12 9.27
CA ALA A 93 3.82 12.58 10.43
C ALA A 93 5.31 12.73 10.10
N LYS A 94 5.90 11.76 9.39
CA LYS A 94 7.32 11.80 8.97
C LYS A 94 7.61 12.87 7.93
N ASP A 95 6.64 13.17 7.07
CA ASP A 95 6.70 14.27 6.09
C ASP A 95 6.55 15.66 6.73
N GLY A 96 6.18 15.73 8.02
CA GLY A 96 5.95 16.97 8.74
C GLY A 96 4.54 17.56 8.54
N ASN A 97 3.69 16.88 7.78
CA ASN A 97 2.31 17.29 7.55
C ASN A 97 1.37 16.81 8.67
N LEU A 98 1.54 17.41 9.86
CA LEU A 98 0.80 17.02 11.07
C LEU A 98 -0.71 17.21 10.95
N ASN A 99 -1.17 18.15 10.11
CA ASN A 99 -2.60 18.38 9.87
C ASN A 99 -3.25 17.18 9.18
N LEU A 100 -2.62 16.64 8.13
CA LEU A 100 -3.13 15.43 7.48
C LEU A 100 -2.95 14.21 8.39
N ALA A 101 -1.83 14.06 9.09
CA ALA A 101 -1.64 12.96 10.04
C ALA A 101 -2.76 12.94 11.11
N ARG A 102 -3.11 14.10 11.67
CA ARG A 102 -4.21 14.25 12.63
C ARG A 102 -5.56 13.91 12.00
N LYS A 103 -5.84 14.39 10.79
CA LYS A 103 -7.08 14.07 10.08
C LYS A 103 -7.27 12.56 9.95
N PHE A 104 -6.26 11.83 9.47
CA PHE A 104 -6.34 10.36 9.37
C PHE A 104 -6.53 9.68 10.73
N PHE A 105 -5.92 10.20 11.80
CA PHE A 105 -6.10 9.69 13.15
C PHE A 105 -7.54 9.88 13.66
N ASP A 106 -8.10 11.07 13.48
CA ASP A 106 -9.47 11.40 13.89
C ASP A 106 -10.49 10.56 13.11
N ASP A 107 -10.33 10.44 11.78
CA ASP A 107 -11.17 9.59 10.91
C ASP A 107 -11.13 8.10 11.33
N THR A 108 -10.00 7.62 11.86
CA THR A 108 -9.87 6.25 12.38
C THR A 108 -10.70 6.04 13.65
N ARG A 109 -10.72 7.05 14.54
CA ARG A 109 -11.42 6.97 15.84
C ARG A 109 -12.94 6.96 15.67
N GLU A 110 -13.47 7.83 14.83
CA GLU A 110 -14.92 7.86 14.53
C GLU A 110 -15.40 6.48 14.06
N ARG A 111 -14.59 5.77 13.26
CA ARG A 111 -14.92 4.42 12.80
C ARG A 111 -14.88 3.37 13.91
N ASN A 112 -13.91 3.45 14.81
CA ASN A 112 -13.82 2.53 15.95
C ASN A 112 -14.99 2.73 16.93
N GLU A 113 -15.42 3.97 17.15
CA GLU A 113 -16.57 4.30 17.99
C GLU A 113 -17.91 3.83 17.36
N LEU A 114 -18.06 3.93 16.02
CA LEU A 114 -19.20 3.37 15.29
C LEU A 114 -19.22 1.83 15.24
N SER A 115 -18.04 1.18 15.29
CA SER A 115 -17.94 -0.29 15.29
C SER A 115 -18.27 -0.94 16.63
N GLN A 116 -18.25 -0.18 17.73
CA GLN A 116 -18.58 -0.66 19.09
C GLN A 116 -20.05 -0.43 19.48
N THR A 117 -20.85 0.23 18.63
CA THR A 117 -22.26 0.57 18.91
C THR A 117 -23.28 -0.36 18.24
N HIS A 118 -22.84 -1.52 17.72
CA HIS A 118 -23.70 -2.57 17.15
C HIS A 118 -23.38 -3.95 17.71
#